data_AF-A0A929EP37-F1
#
_entry.id   AF-A0A929EP37-F1
#
_cell.length_a   1.000
_cell.length_b   1.000
_cell.length_c   1.000
_cell.angle_alpha   90.00
_cell.angle_beta   90.00
_cell.angle_gamma   90.00
#
_symmetry.space_group_name_H-M   'P 1'
#
loop_
_entity.id
_entity.type
_entity.pdbx_description
1 polymer ?
#
loop_
_entity_poly.entity_id
_entity_poly.type
_entity_poly.pdbx_seq_one_letter_code
_entity_poly.pdbx_strand_id
1 'polypeptide(L)'
;MSETDDGPLARIISALIKEKGATTFADFMEQALYHPDFGYYRAGRKVWGEAGDYVTNADAGPVFTKLVAKQVFEMWTVLSCPADFTLVEAGGGRGLILKGILVSLKEFYPALYDVVRAVMVERSDRHSFSGLDDKQVHWYNDLKSVGTINCGVIFTNELLDALPFHRVVGDSGGLKELYVGIVGSHGGSGGFTDIIVEPSTTALNDYFTSLDIELAEAQVG
;
A
#
# COMPACT_ATOMS: atom_id res chain seq x y z
N MET A 1 0.26 -23.43 -28.50
CA MET A 1 0.57 -23.42 -27.06
C MET A 1 1.64 -22.36 -26.88
N SER A 2 1.26 -21.15 -26.44
CA SER A 2 2.24 -20.11 -26.14
C SER A 2 2.98 -20.53 -24.88
N GLU A 3 4.30 -20.73 -24.97
CA GLU A 3 5.16 -20.65 -23.79
C GLU A 3 4.80 -19.35 -23.07
N THR A 4 4.32 -19.45 -21.84
CA THR A 4 4.17 -18.29 -20.97
C THR A 4 5.59 -17.83 -20.69
N ASP A 5 6.07 -16.90 -21.51
CA ASP A 5 7.35 -16.27 -21.27
C ASP A 5 7.22 -15.48 -19.96
N ASP A 6 7.83 -16.01 -18.89
CA ASP A 6 7.82 -15.36 -17.60
C ASP A 6 8.30 -13.92 -17.78
N GLY A 7 7.48 -12.96 -17.34
CA GLY A 7 7.76 -11.54 -17.50
C GLY A 7 9.14 -11.17 -16.92
N PRO A 8 9.73 -10.03 -17.33
CA PRO A 8 11.10 -9.66 -16.96
C PRO A 8 11.34 -9.70 -15.45
N LEU A 9 10.35 -9.29 -14.65
CA LEU A 9 10.42 -9.33 -13.18
C LEU A 9 10.49 -10.77 -12.63
N ALA A 10 9.69 -11.69 -13.16
CA ALA A 10 9.70 -13.08 -12.71
C ALA A 10 11.07 -13.74 -12.96
N ARG A 11 11.74 -13.40 -14.07
CA ARG A 11 13.12 -13.84 -14.35
C ARG A 11 14.13 -13.27 -13.37
N ILE A 12 14.00 -11.99 -13.00
CA ILE A 12 14.88 -11.33 -12.01
C ILE A 12 14.73 -11.99 -10.64
N ILE A 13 13.49 -12.14 -10.15
CA ILE A 13 13.21 -12.77 -8.86
C ILE A 13 13.68 -14.23 -8.87
N SER A 14 13.44 -14.96 -9.97
CA SER A 14 13.92 -16.33 -10.12
C SER A 14 15.45 -16.44 -10.07
N ALA A 15 16.17 -15.51 -10.70
CA ALA A 15 17.63 -15.50 -10.65
C ALA A 15 18.13 -15.24 -9.21
N LEU A 16 17.51 -14.30 -8.50
CA LEU A 16 17.83 -14.01 -7.09
C LEU A 16 17.58 -15.22 -6.19
N ILE A 17 16.46 -15.93 -6.36
CA ILE A 17 16.15 -17.11 -5.55
C ILE A 17 17.14 -18.25 -5.83
N LYS A 18 17.57 -18.42 -7.08
CA LYS A 18 18.62 -19.42 -7.44
C LYS A 18 19.97 -19.10 -6.82
N GLU A 19 20.31 -17.81 -6.70
CA GLU A 19 21.58 -17.35 -6.16
C GLU A 19 21.60 -17.37 -4.62
N LYS A 20 20.54 -16.88 -3.99
CA LYS A 20 20.50 -16.56 -2.55
C LYS A 20 19.61 -17.50 -1.73
N GLY A 21 18.84 -18.38 -2.38
CA GLY A 21 17.82 -19.20 -1.74
C GLY A 21 16.44 -18.53 -1.74
N ALA A 22 15.46 -19.19 -1.14
CA ALA A 22 14.09 -18.70 -1.07
C ALA A 22 14.00 -17.31 -0.41
N THR A 23 13.01 -16.51 -0.80
CA THR A 23 12.78 -15.16 -0.27
C THR A 23 11.48 -15.13 0.53
N THR A 24 11.32 -14.21 1.48
CA THR A 24 10.03 -14.06 2.17
C THR A 24 8.91 -13.69 1.17
N PHE A 25 7.66 -14.05 1.48
CA PHE A 25 6.53 -13.56 0.67
C PHE A 25 6.44 -12.03 0.66
N ALA A 26 6.80 -11.38 1.77
CA ALA A 26 6.86 -9.93 1.86
C ALA A 26 7.86 -9.34 0.84
N ASP A 27 9.07 -9.86 0.77
CA ASP A 27 10.08 -9.39 -0.20
C ASP A 27 9.66 -9.67 -1.65
N PHE A 28 9.05 -10.84 -1.89
CA PHE A 28 8.48 -11.17 -3.19
C PHE A 28 7.41 -10.15 -3.62
N MET A 29 6.48 -9.82 -2.72
CA MET A 29 5.41 -8.86 -2.96
C MET A 29 5.95 -7.43 -3.12
N GLU A 30 6.95 -7.02 -2.33
CA GLU A 30 7.63 -5.72 -2.49
C GLU A 30 8.25 -5.59 -3.90
N GLN A 31 8.90 -6.62 -4.42
CA GLN A 31 9.41 -6.62 -5.79
C GLN A 31 8.26 -6.58 -6.81
N ALA A 32 7.25 -7.44 -6.66
CA ALA A 32 6.10 -7.52 -7.56
C ALA A 32 5.38 -6.17 -7.70
N LEU A 33 5.22 -5.44 -6.59
CA LEU A 33 4.47 -4.20 -6.55
C LEU A 33 5.33 -2.95 -6.82
N TYR A 34 6.55 -2.91 -6.30
CA TYR A 34 7.34 -1.68 -6.20
C TYR A 34 8.73 -1.76 -6.83
N HIS A 35 9.09 -2.83 -7.55
CA HIS A 35 10.35 -2.86 -8.31
C HIS A 35 10.46 -1.62 -9.22
N PRO A 36 11.60 -0.90 -9.24
CA PRO A 36 11.76 0.38 -9.97
C PRO A 36 11.27 0.34 -11.42
N ASP A 37 11.70 -0.67 -12.18
CA ASP A 37 11.40 -0.76 -13.62
C ASP A 37 10.16 -1.61 -13.94
N PHE A 38 9.86 -2.63 -13.14
CA PHE A 38 8.87 -3.67 -13.48
C PHE A 38 7.76 -3.87 -12.44
N GLY A 39 7.84 -3.18 -11.30
CA GLY A 39 6.85 -3.27 -10.24
C GLY A 39 5.51 -2.72 -10.69
N TYR A 40 4.43 -3.36 -10.26
CA TYR A 40 3.07 -3.04 -10.67
C TYR A 40 2.74 -1.54 -10.59
N TYR A 41 3.07 -0.89 -9.47
CA TYR A 41 2.79 0.53 -9.25
C TYR A 41 3.85 1.48 -9.83
N ARG A 42 5.03 0.98 -10.20
CA ARG A 42 6.14 1.81 -10.72
C ARG A 42 6.30 1.78 -12.23
N ALA A 43 6.14 0.63 -12.89
CA ALA A 43 6.61 0.29 -14.24
C ALA A 43 6.05 1.09 -15.44
N GLY A 44 5.48 2.28 -15.26
CA GLY A 44 4.96 3.14 -16.34
C GLY A 44 3.83 2.52 -17.18
N ARG A 45 3.43 1.29 -16.89
CA ARG A 45 2.26 0.65 -17.49
C ARG A 45 1.06 1.54 -17.21
N LYS A 46 0.20 1.73 -18.21
CA LYS A 46 -1.10 2.39 -18.08
C LYS A 46 -2.01 1.53 -17.18
N VAL A 47 -1.70 1.48 -15.89
CA VAL A 47 -2.47 0.76 -14.88
C VAL A 47 -3.83 1.43 -14.65
N TRP A 48 -3.99 2.69 -15.08
CA TRP A 48 -5.09 3.57 -14.70
C TRP A 48 -5.78 4.20 -15.92
N GLY A 49 -7.12 4.18 -15.96
CA GLY A 49 -7.99 4.74 -17.02
C GLY A 49 -8.91 3.68 -17.67
N GLU A 50 -9.78 4.06 -18.61
CA GLU A 50 -10.72 3.14 -19.32
C GLU A 50 -10.05 1.92 -20.00
N ALA A 51 -8.73 1.94 -20.16
CA ALA A 51 -7.92 0.87 -20.75
C ALA A 51 -6.89 0.25 -19.78
N GLY A 52 -6.98 0.53 -18.47
CA GLY A 52 -6.15 -0.08 -17.42
C GLY A 52 -6.94 -1.08 -16.59
N ASP A 53 -6.25 -2.05 -15.96
CA ASP A 53 -6.87 -3.11 -15.16
C ASP A 53 -7.52 -2.60 -13.85
N TYR A 54 -7.27 -1.33 -13.48
CA TYR A 54 -7.82 -0.72 -12.28
C TYR A 54 -8.72 0.47 -12.63
N VAL A 55 -10.02 0.18 -12.75
CA VAL A 55 -11.05 1.12 -12.27
C VAL A 55 -11.09 0.98 -10.75
N THR A 56 -10.08 1.51 -10.05
CA THR A 56 -10.22 1.67 -8.59
C THR A 56 -11.28 2.70 -8.29
N ASN A 57 -11.84 2.61 -7.09
CA ASN A 57 -12.56 3.68 -6.43
C ASN A 57 -11.71 4.96 -6.23
N ALA A 58 -10.51 5.09 -6.80
CA ALA A 58 -9.83 6.38 -6.97
C ALA A 58 -10.53 7.32 -7.98
N ASP A 59 -11.44 6.78 -8.81
CA ASP A 59 -12.53 7.54 -9.43
C ASP A 59 -13.74 7.64 -8.48
N ALA A 60 -13.49 7.62 -7.16
CA ALA A 60 -14.45 7.88 -6.10
C ALA A 60 -15.26 9.08 -6.54
N GLY A 61 -16.47 8.80 -7.02
CA GLY A 61 -17.27 9.82 -7.67
C GLY A 61 -17.45 10.99 -6.71
N PRO A 62 -17.87 12.17 -7.21
CA PRO A 62 -18.02 13.37 -6.39
C PRO A 62 -18.80 13.15 -5.07
N VAL A 63 -19.68 12.14 -5.00
CA VAL A 63 -20.37 11.73 -3.77
C VAL A 63 -19.42 11.21 -2.69
N PHE A 64 -18.48 10.32 -3.01
CA PHE A 64 -17.56 9.74 -2.03
C PHE A 64 -16.71 10.81 -1.38
N THR A 65 -16.08 11.67 -2.18
CA THR A 65 -15.21 12.72 -1.66
C THR A 65 -15.97 13.78 -0.85
N LYS A 66 -17.25 14.06 -1.20
CA LYS A 66 -18.14 14.89 -0.37
C LYS A 66 -18.47 14.26 0.98
N LEU A 67 -18.73 12.95 1.01
CA LEU A 67 -19.00 12.23 2.26
C LEU A 67 -17.76 12.19 3.16
N VAL A 68 -16.58 11.96 2.59
CA VAL A 68 -15.33 12.01 3.35
C VAL A 68 -15.07 13.43 3.86
N ALA A 69 -15.28 14.47 3.04
CA ALA A 69 -15.14 15.86 3.49
C ALA A 69 -16.07 16.20 4.65
N LYS A 70 -17.32 15.72 4.62
CA LYS A 70 -18.26 15.83 5.75
C LYS A 70 -17.69 15.14 7.00
N GLN A 71 -17.17 13.93 6.87
CA GLN A 71 -16.61 13.18 8.01
C GLN A 71 -15.39 13.90 8.61
N VAL A 72 -14.52 14.48 7.77
CA VAL A 72 -13.37 15.27 8.22
C VAL A 72 -13.83 16.53 8.98
N PHE A 73 -14.87 17.21 8.48
CA PHE A 73 -15.46 18.35 9.17
C PHE A 73 -16.06 17.99 10.54
N GLU A 74 -16.75 16.85 10.64
CA GLU A 74 -17.26 16.35 11.92
C GLU A 74 -16.12 16.09 12.92
N MET A 75 -15.04 15.45 12.46
CA MET A 75 -13.85 15.20 13.30
C MET A 75 -13.20 16.51 13.77
N TRP A 76 -13.03 17.48 12.86
CA TRP A 76 -12.51 18.81 13.21
C TRP A 76 -13.39 19.50 14.26
N THR A 77 -14.71 19.39 14.14
CA THR A 77 -15.67 19.98 15.10
C THR A 77 -15.58 19.30 16.46
N VAL A 78 -15.53 17.96 16.50
CA VAL A 78 -15.36 17.19 17.74
C VAL A 78 -14.04 17.54 18.45
N LEU A 79 -13.00 17.87 17.68
CA LEU A 79 -11.71 18.33 18.18
C LEU A 79 -11.69 19.81 18.56
N SER A 80 -12.87 20.44 18.70
CA SER A 80 -13.04 21.84 19.09
C SER A 80 -12.48 22.86 18.09
N CYS A 81 -12.59 22.56 16.79
CA CYS A 81 -12.25 23.46 15.69
C CYS A 81 -10.82 24.03 15.79
N PRO A 82 -9.78 23.18 15.87
CA PRO A 82 -8.40 23.63 16.00
C PRO A 82 -7.98 24.50 14.81
N ALA A 83 -7.15 25.50 15.09
CA ALA A 83 -6.59 26.41 14.08
C ALA A 83 -5.45 25.81 13.25
N ASP A 84 -4.93 24.65 13.65
CA ASP A 84 -3.96 23.84 12.91
C ASP A 84 -4.52 22.42 12.80
N PHE A 85 -4.80 21.98 11.57
CA PHE A 85 -5.43 20.69 11.32
C PHE A 85 -4.81 20.03 10.09
N THR A 86 -4.15 18.89 10.27
CA THR A 86 -3.50 18.18 9.16
C THR A 86 -4.42 17.10 8.59
N LEU A 87 -4.62 17.09 7.27
CA LEU A 87 -5.31 16.01 6.56
C LEU A 87 -4.30 15.23 5.73
N VAL A 88 -4.01 13.99 6.11
CA VAL A 88 -3.06 13.12 5.41
C VAL A 88 -3.81 12.05 4.62
N GLU A 89 -3.57 11.98 3.31
CA GLU A 89 -3.86 10.80 2.50
C GLU A 89 -2.58 9.95 2.35
N ALA A 90 -2.60 8.72 2.85
CA ALA A 90 -1.51 7.76 2.66
C ALA A 90 -1.86 6.76 1.55
N GLY A 91 -0.95 6.56 0.61
CA GLY A 91 -1.19 5.72 -0.57
C GLY A 91 -2.16 6.34 -1.58
N GLY A 92 -2.26 7.67 -1.63
CA GLY A 92 -3.28 8.35 -2.43
C GLY A 92 -3.03 8.34 -3.94
N GLY A 93 -1.94 7.74 -4.42
CA GLY A 93 -1.64 7.60 -5.84
C GLY A 93 -1.66 8.94 -6.58
N ARG A 94 -2.69 9.17 -7.40
CA ARG A 94 -2.87 10.41 -8.18
C ARG A 94 -3.42 11.59 -7.37
N GLY A 95 -3.79 11.37 -6.10
CA GLY A 95 -4.37 12.39 -5.22
C GLY A 95 -5.78 12.85 -5.60
N LEU A 96 -6.53 12.04 -6.35
CA LEU A 96 -7.89 12.39 -6.78
C LEU A 96 -8.87 12.47 -5.61
N ILE A 97 -8.72 11.60 -4.61
CA ILE A 97 -9.58 11.58 -3.42
C ILE A 97 -9.29 12.84 -2.58
N LEU A 98 -8.03 13.10 -2.20
CA LEU A 98 -7.66 14.33 -1.50
C LEU A 98 -8.09 15.58 -2.26
N LYS A 99 -7.95 15.59 -3.59
CA LYS A 99 -8.44 16.70 -4.41
C LYS A 99 -9.94 16.91 -4.26
N GLY A 100 -10.74 15.86 -4.40
CA GLY A 100 -12.20 15.96 -4.26
C GLY A 100 -12.62 16.37 -2.86
N ILE A 101 -11.89 15.93 -1.82
CA ILE A 101 -12.12 16.35 -0.44
C ILE A 101 -11.84 17.85 -0.31
N LEU A 102 -10.69 18.33 -0.77
CA LEU A 102 -10.33 19.76 -0.71
C LEU A 102 -11.32 20.66 -1.44
N VAL A 103 -11.78 20.24 -2.63
CA VAL A 103 -12.85 20.95 -3.36
C VAL A 103 -14.13 21.01 -2.54
N SER A 104 -14.53 19.89 -1.93
CA SER A 104 -15.74 19.81 -1.10
C SER A 104 -15.61 20.63 0.19
N LEU A 105 -14.43 20.64 0.83
CA LEU A 105 -14.16 21.49 1.99
C LEU A 105 -14.28 22.97 1.63
N LYS A 106 -13.72 23.39 0.49
CA LYS A 106 -13.83 24.77 0.01
C LYS A 106 -15.28 25.20 -0.24
N GLU A 107 -16.09 24.30 -0.80
CA GLU A 107 -17.49 24.57 -1.14
C GLU A 107 -18.39 24.61 0.09
N PHE A 108 -18.26 23.65 1.01
CA PHE A 108 -19.22 23.43 2.09
C PHE A 108 -18.71 23.83 3.49
N TYR A 109 -17.39 23.85 3.70
CA TYR A 109 -16.77 24.01 5.02
C TYR A 109 -15.58 24.98 4.98
N PRO A 110 -15.77 26.24 4.53
CA PRO A 110 -14.68 27.18 4.27
C PRO A 110 -13.79 27.44 5.49
N ALA A 111 -14.36 27.45 6.71
CA ALA A 111 -13.58 27.64 7.94
C ALA A 111 -12.55 26.52 8.19
N LEU A 112 -12.88 25.28 7.84
CA LEU A 112 -11.93 24.15 7.90
C LEU A 112 -10.95 24.23 6.72
N TYR A 113 -11.43 24.56 5.52
CA TYR A 113 -10.59 24.72 4.35
C TYR A 113 -9.47 25.75 4.56
N ASP A 114 -9.72 26.82 5.31
CA ASP A 114 -8.75 27.88 5.58
C ASP A 114 -7.61 27.45 6.53
N VAL A 115 -7.82 26.42 7.35
CA VAL A 115 -6.85 25.95 8.36
C VAL A 115 -6.25 24.58 8.03
N VAL A 116 -6.76 23.88 7.02
CA VAL A 116 -6.31 22.52 6.71
C VAL A 116 -4.96 22.53 6.02
N ARG A 117 -4.00 21.80 6.60
CA ARG A 117 -2.76 21.42 5.93
C ARG A 117 -2.96 20.07 5.27
N ALA A 118 -3.07 20.03 3.95
CA ALA A 118 -3.21 18.77 3.24
C ALA A 118 -1.83 18.15 2.96
N VAL A 119 -1.75 16.83 3.17
CA VAL A 119 -0.53 16.05 3.06
C VAL A 119 -0.83 14.81 2.25
N MET A 120 0.05 14.50 1.31
CA MET A 120 0.03 13.27 0.53
C MET A 120 1.28 12.46 0.81
N VAL A 121 1.09 11.19 1.15
CA VAL A 121 2.18 10.22 1.30
C VAL A 121 2.06 9.19 0.19
N GLU A 122 2.97 9.24 -0.77
CA GLU A 122 2.94 8.37 -1.95
C GLU A 122 4.37 7.98 -2.35
N ARG A 123 4.65 6.67 -2.44
CA ARG A 123 6.00 6.14 -2.73
C ARG A 123 6.38 6.25 -4.20
N SER A 124 5.40 6.33 -5.10
CA SER A 124 5.64 6.47 -6.53
C SER A 124 5.91 7.93 -6.89
N ASP A 125 6.91 8.18 -7.74
CA ASP A 125 7.33 9.53 -8.17
C ASP A 125 6.30 10.21 -9.12
N ARG A 126 5.01 9.89 -9.00
CA ARG A 126 3.94 10.27 -9.93
C ARG A 126 3.22 11.57 -9.53
N HIS A 127 3.93 12.49 -8.88
CA HIS A 127 3.42 13.77 -8.35
C HIS A 127 2.81 14.75 -9.37
N SER A 128 2.72 14.39 -10.65
CA SER A 128 2.27 15.29 -11.71
C SER A 128 0.82 15.00 -12.11
N PHE A 129 -0.13 15.50 -11.32
CA PHE A 129 -1.50 15.73 -11.81
C PHE A 129 -1.89 17.18 -11.54
N SER A 130 -1.83 17.95 -12.63
CA SER A 130 -2.24 19.35 -12.73
C SER A 130 -3.69 19.55 -12.33
N GLY A 131 -3.95 20.35 -11.30
CA GLY A 131 -5.28 20.88 -11.03
C GLY A 131 -5.67 21.00 -9.56
N LEU A 132 -4.76 20.70 -8.64
CA LEU A 132 -4.78 21.31 -7.32
C LEU A 132 -3.83 22.51 -7.37
N ASP A 133 -4.29 23.66 -6.88
CA ASP A 133 -3.41 24.82 -6.74
C ASP A 133 -2.33 24.43 -5.71
N ASP A 134 -1.08 24.41 -6.15
CA ASP A 134 0.08 23.73 -5.53
C ASP A 134 0.41 24.22 -4.10
N LYS A 135 -0.27 25.25 -3.61
CA LYS A 135 -0.03 25.84 -2.30
C LYS A 135 -0.61 25.05 -1.12
N GLN A 136 -1.48 24.06 -1.33
CA GLN A 136 -2.20 23.41 -0.23
C GLN A 136 -1.78 21.96 0.07
N VAL A 137 -1.09 21.27 -0.85
CA VAL A 137 -0.74 19.85 -0.66
C VAL A 137 0.77 19.67 -0.52
N HIS A 138 1.19 19.13 0.62
CA HIS A 138 2.58 18.74 0.86
C HIS A 138 2.78 17.27 0.52
N TRP A 139 3.78 16.96 -0.32
CA TRP A 139 4.05 15.60 -0.76
C TRP A 139 5.26 15.00 -0.04
N TYR A 140 5.13 13.74 0.37
CA TYR A 140 6.16 12.96 1.02
C TYR A 140 6.18 11.54 0.45
N ASN A 141 7.35 10.92 0.42
CA ASN A 141 7.50 9.53 -0.05
C ASN A 141 7.23 8.50 1.06
N ASP A 142 7.18 8.97 2.31
CA ASP A 142 6.98 8.14 3.47
C ASP A 142 6.30 8.93 4.60
N LEU A 143 5.57 8.22 5.46
CA LEU A 143 4.79 8.83 6.54
C LEU A 143 5.70 9.42 7.63
N LYS A 144 6.94 8.94 7.78
CA LYS A 144 7.88 9.44 8.81
C LYS A 144 8.37 10.84 8.45
N SER A 145 8.54 11.12 7.16
CA SER A 145 8.96 12.41 6.62
C SER A 145 7.91 13.51 6.80
N VAL A 146 6.65 13.17 7.06
CA VAL A 146 5.59 14.13 7.41
C VAL A 146 5.90 14.86 8.73
N GLY A 147 6.59 14.18 9.65
CA GLY A 147 6.87 14.67 10.99
C GLY A 147 5.69 14.53 11.94
N THR A 148 5.75 15.22 13.08
CA THR A 148 4.70 15.18 14.10
C THR A 148 3.42 15.87 13.63
N ILE A 149 2.29 15.17 13.73
CA ILE A 149 0.96 15.71 13.50
C ILE A 149 0.31 15.94 14.87
N ASN A 150 0.10 17.22 15.22
CA ASN A 150 -0.46 17.59 16.53
C ASN A 150 -1.98 17.34 16.60
N CYS A 151 -2.68 17.65 15.51
CA CYS A 151 -4.12 17.45 15.39
C CYS A 151 -4.48 17.28 13.91
N GLY A 152 -5.33 16.30 13.61
CA GLY A 152 -5.62 15.98 12.22
C GLY A 152 -6.28 14.63 12.00
N VAL A 153 -6.38 14.27 10.72
CA VAL A 153 -6.90 13.00 10.23
C VAL A 153 -5.85 12.39 9.32
N ILE A 154 -5.56 11.11 9.54
CA ILE A 154 -4.83 10.29 8.58
C ILE A 154 -5.83 9.29 8.02
N PHE A 155 -5.95 9.24 6.70
CA PHE A 155 -6.78 8.26 6.02
C PHE A 155 -6.00 7.61 4.89
N THR A 156 -6.49 6.45 4.48
CA THR A 156 -5.99 5.75 3.31
C THR A 156 -7.14 5.04 2.63
N ASN A 157 -7.10 5.00 1.29
CA ASN A 157 -7.95 4.13 0.50
C ASN A 157 -7.06 3.08 -0.16
N GLU A 158 -7.29 1.81 0.14
CA GLU A 158 -6.61 0.67 -0.54
C GLU A 158 -5.06 0.67 -0.43
N LEU A 159 -4.48 1.25 0.63
CA LEU A 159 -3.05 1.07 0.89
C LEU A 159 -2.75 -0.28 1.55
N LEU A 160 -3.59 -0.70 2.51
CA LEU A 160 -3.27 -1.84 3.38
C LEU A 160 -3.25 -3.18 2.63
N ASP A 161 -4.06 -3.33 1.59
CA ASP A 161 -4.08 -4.47 0.67
C ASP A 161 -2.88 -4.48 -0.31
N ALA A 162 -2.19 -3.35 -0.46
CA ALA A 162 -0.98 -3.22 -1.26
C ALA A 162 0.32 -3.24 -0.43
N LEU A 163 0.25 -3.32 0.90
CA LEU A 163 1.44 -3.45 1.74
C LEU A 163 1.97 -4.89 1.69
N PRO A 164 3.28 -5.10 1.48
CA PRO A 164 3.87 -6.43 1.60
C PRO A 164 3.70 -6.97 3.01
N PHE A 165 3.29 -8.23 3.09
CA PHE A 165 3.05 -8.91 4.36
C PHE A 165 3.78 -10.25 4.41
N HIS A 166 4.10 -10.66 5.63
CA HIS A 166 4.59 -12.02 5.88
C HIS A 166 3.40 -12.96 5.98
N ARG A 167 3.56 -14.18 5.48
CA ARG A 167 2.58 -15.25 5.63
C ARG A 167 3.17 -16.30 6.53
N VAL A 168 2.41 -16.72 7.53
CA VAL A 168 2.86 -17.70 8.51
C VAL A 168 1.95 -18.91 8.51
N VAL A 169 2.45 -20.03 8.99
CA VAL A 169 1.68 -21.28 9.11
C VAL A 169 1.95 -21.92 10.47
N GLY A 170 0.88 -22.43 11.09
CA GLY A 170 1.00 -23.24 12.29
C GLY A 170 1.59 -24.62 11.95
N ASP A 171 2.60 -25.02 12.71
CA ASP A 171 3.19 -26.37 12.65
C ASP A 171 3.23 -26.96 14.06
N SER A 172 3.40 -28.28 14.14
CA SER A 172 3.58 -29.02 15.39
C SER A 172 4.70 -28.47 16.27
N GLY A 173 5.72 -27.82 15.66
CA GLY A 173 6.83 -27.16 16.34
C GLY A 173 6.65 -25.65 16.59
N GLY A 174 5.47 -25.08 16.35
CA GLY A 174 5.19 -23.65 16.48
C GLY A 174 5.06 -22.93 15.13
N LEU A 175 5.18 -21.60 15.16
CA LEU A 175 4.99 -20.76 13.98
C LEU A 175 6.11 -20.96 12.96
N LYS A 176 5.76 -21.19 11.70
CA LYS A 176 6.66 -21.17 10.54
C LYS A 176 6.28 -20.05 9.59
N GLU A 177 7.18 -19.69 8.69
CA GLU A 177 6.93 -18.68 7.66
C GLU A 177 6.93 -19.31 6.26
N LEU A 178 6.04 -18.83 5.39
CA LEU A 178 5.95 -19.25 4.00
C LEU A 178 6.81 -18.33 3.12
N TYR A 179 7.93 -18.86 2.67
CA TYR A 179 8.83 -18.23 1.71
C TYR A 179 8.43 -18.62 0.28
N VAL A 180 8.90 -17.83 -0.69
CA VAL A 180 8.78 -18.11 -2.12
C VAL A 180 10.10 -18.69 -2.63
N GLY A 181 10.03 -19.93 -3.12
CA GLY A 181 11.11 -20.64 -3.81
C GLY A 181 10.81 -20.90 -5.28
N ILE A 182 11.61 -21.76 -5.91
CA ILE A 182 11.42 -22.21 -7.30
C ILE A 182 11.34 -23.73 -7.36
N VAL A 183 10.42 -24.26 -8.16
CA VAL A 183 10.38 -25.68 -8.49
C VAL A 183 11.54 -26.03 -9.44
N GLY A 184 12.36 -27.01 -9.05
CA GLY A 184 13.46 -27.51 -9.90
C GLY A 184 12.92 -28.07 -11.22
N SER A 185 13.31 -27.47 -12.34
CA SER A 185 12.81 -27.86 -13.65
C SER A 185 13.68 -28.94 -14.31
N HIS A 186 13.11 -30.13 -14.49
CA HIS A 186 13.52 -31.00 -15.60
C HIS A 186 12.75 -30.56 -16.85
N GLY A 187 13.25 -29.52 -17.54
CA GLY A 187 12.87 -29.20 -18.92
C GLY A 187 11.65 -28.30 -19.18
N GLY A 188 11.16 -27.54 -18.18
CA GLY A 188 10.16 -26.47 -18.38
C GLY A 188 10.49 -25.24 -17.53
N SER A 189 9.92 -24.06 -17.78
CA SER A 189 10.11 -22.89 -16.91
C SER A 189 9.72 -23.24 -15.47
N GLY A 190 10.63 -23.04 -14.52
CA GLY A 190 10.38 -23.35 -13.10
C GLY A 190 9.43 -22.32 -12.51
N GLY A 191 8.31 -22.77 -11.93
CA GLY A 191 7.34 -21.89 -11.28
C GLY A 191 7.75 -21.53 -9.85
N PHE A 192 7.19 -20.42 -9.34
CA PHE A 192 7.27 -20.08 -7.91
C PHE A 192 6.47 -21.07 -7.07
N THR A 193 6.98 -21.41 -5.88
CA THR A 193 6.32 -22.33 -4.95
C THR A 193 6.56 -21.90 -3.51
N ASP A 194 5.66 -22.31 -2.61
CA ASP A 194 5.78 -22.03 -1.19
C ASP A 194 6.79 -22.98 -0.54
N ILE A 195 7.65 -22.44 0.30
CA ILE A 195 8.60 -23.20 1.13
C ILE A 195 8.38 -22.80 2.58
N ILE A 196 8.09 -23.77 3.43
CA ILE A 196 7.92 -23.58 4.87
C ILE A 196 9.29 -23.58 5.54
N VAL A 197 9.63 -22.51 6.24
CA VAL A 197 10.91 -22.36 6.96
C VAL A 197 10.69 -21.67 8.31
N GLU A 198 11.76 -21.54 9.11
CA GLU A 198 11.70 -20.75 10.34
C GLU A 198 11.38 -19.26 10.05
N PRO A 199 10.67 -18.57 10.95
CA PRO A 199 10.39 -17.15 10.82
C PRO A 199 11.66 -16.31 10.56
N SER A 200 11.58 -15.41 9.58
CA SER A 200 12.61 -14.42 9.24
C SER A 200 12.94 -13.47 10.39
N THR A 201 12.01 -13.30 11.33
CA THR A 201 12.13 -12.39 12.47
C THR A 201 11.33 -12.89 13.67
N THR A 202 11.80 -12.61 14.89
CA THR A 202 11.07 -12.91 16.13
C THR A 202 9.78 -12.09 16.24
N ALA A 203 9.71 -10.94 15.56
CA ALA A 203 8.54 -10.05 15.59
C ALA A 203 7.24 -10.74 15.14
N LEU A 204 7.32 -11.77 14.30
CA LEU A 204 6.16 -12.57 13.92
C LEU A 204 5.60 -13.34 15.12
N ASN A 205 6.45 -14.03 15.87
CA ASN A 205 6.04 -14.71 17.10
C ASN A 205 5.53 -13.71 18.15
N ASP A 206 6.23 -12.59 18.32
CA ASP A 206 5.86 -11.55 19.28
C ASP A 206 4.46 -10.96 18.96
N TYR A 207 4.14 -10.76 17.69
CA TYR A 207 2.83 -10.26 17.24
C TYR A 207 1.70 -11.22 17.61
N PHE A 208 1.82 -12.50 17.26
CA PHE A 208 0.81 -13.52 17.59
C PHE A 208 0.65 -13.72 19.10
N THR A 209 1.77 -13.72 19.83
CA THR A 209 1.77 -13.79 21.30
C THR A 209 1.06 -12.58 21.91
N SER A 210 1.30 -11.37 21.40
CA SER A 210 0.66 -10.15 21.91
C SER A 210 -0.85 -10.12 21.72
N LEU A 211 -1.37 -10.89 20.76
CA LEU A 211 -2.78 -11.03 20.46
C LEU A 211 -3.43 -12.27 21.08
N ASP A 212 -2.65 -13.09 21.80
CA ASP A 212 -3.09 -14.38 22.35
C ASP A 212 -3.66 -15.31 21.25
N ILE A 213 -2.98 -15.35 20.10
CA ILE A 213 -3.37 -16.17 18.93
C ILE A 213 -2.36 -17.31 18.76
N GLU A 214 -2.86 -18.54 18.78
CA GLU A 214 -2.14 -19.73 18.34
C GLU A 214 -2.74 -20.25 17.03
N LEU A 215 -1.89 -20.51 16.03
CA LEU A 215 -2.34 -21.11 14.77
C LEU A 215 -2.40 -22.63 14.90
N ALA A 216 -3.50 -23.22 14.46
CA ALA A 216 -3.61 -24.68 14.34
C ALA A 216 -2.64 -25.22 13.28
N GLU A 217 -2.37 -26.53 13.33
CA GLU A 217 -1.54 -27.21 12.33
C GLU A 217 -2.08 -26.96 10.91
N ALA A 218 -1.21 -26.53 10.01
CA ALA A 218 -1.49 -26.13 8.63
C ALA A 218 -2.41 -24.90 8.47
N GLN A 219 -2.80 -24.20 9.55
CA GLN A 219 -3.52 -22.94 9.45
C GLN A 219 -2.57 -21.82 9.00
N VAL A 220 -2.94 -21.14 7.92
CA VAL A 220 -2.20 -19.99 7.40
C VAL A 220 -2.76 -18.70 8.01
N GLY A 221 -1.86 -17.80 8.42
CA GLY A 221 -2.15 -16.48 8.97
C GLY A 221 -1.31 -15.38 8.32
#